data_AF-A0A0N8PN07-F1
#
_entry.id   AF-A0A0N8PN07-F1
#
_cell.length_a   1.000
_cell.length_b   1.000
_cell.length_c   1.000
_cell.angle_alpha   90.00
_cell.angle_beta   90.00
_cell.angle_gamma   90.00
#
_symmetry.space_group_name_H-M   'P 1'
#
loop_
_entity.id
_entity.type
_entity.pdbx_description
1 polymer ?
#
loop_
_entity_poly.entity_id
_entity_poly.type
_entity_poly.pdbx_seq_one_letter_code
_entity_poly.pdbx_strand_id
1 'polypeptide(L)'
;MERLDVRPHRARALEWALVLLFILIMSGVVLDRYEALEERGLATVAQHEHRLLELRVQLHRYRHGEWPGSLREVLGEDPRDIIGGALDPRRDTLVDDRGRVLDPFGRPYRYDPDSGELAPPRDLE
;
A
#
# COMPACT_ATOMS: atom_id res chain seq x y z
N MET A 1 -18.30 59.78 13.06
CA MET A 1 -19.69 59.27 13.12
C MET A 1 -19.65 57.80 12.73
N GLU A 2 -19.42 56.94 13.73
CA GLU A 2 -19.49 55.47 13.61
C GLU A 2 -20.93 55.07 13.28
N ARG A 3 -21.18 54.64 12.05
CA ARG A 3 -22.46 54.03 11.69
C ARG A 3 -22.37 52.54 12.02
N LEU A 4 -22.79 52.24 13.25
CA LEU A 4 -23.53 51.05 13.68
C LEU A 4 -23.28 49.78 12.84
N ASP A 5 -22.24 49.05 13.24
CA ASP A 5 -21.85 47.75 12.73
C ASP A 5 -22.75 46.62 13.30
N VAL A 6 -24.07 46.84 13.28
CA VAL A 6 -25.06 45.86 13.75
C VAL A 6 -25.60 45.12 12.54
N ARG A 7 -24.74 44.31 11.90
CA ARG A 7 -25.23 43.24 11.01
C ARG A 7 -26.19 42.37 11.82
N PRO A 8 -27.43 42.12 11.35
CA PRO A 8 -28.39 41.35 12.10
C PRO A 8 -27.81 39.95 12.37
N HIS A 9 -27.97 39.44 13.60
CA HIS A 9 -27.44 38.13 14.02
C HIS A 9 -27.81 36.99 13.04
N ARG A 10 -28.96 37.12 12.35
CA ARG A 10 -29.41 36.21 11.30
C ARG A 10 -28.51 36.22 10.06
N ALA A 11 -28.01 37.38 9.64
CA ALA A 11 -27.08 37.49 8.52
C ALA A 11 -25.73 36.84 8.86
N ARG A 12 -25.24 37.02 10.09
CA ARG A 12 -24.02 36.34 10.57
C ARG A 12 -24.23 34.82 10.63
N ALA A 13 -25.37 34.35 11.14
CA ALA A 13 -25.69 32.93 11.18
C ALA A 13 -25.75 32.30 9.77
N LEU A 14 -26.33 33.03 8.81
CA LEU A 14 -26.41 32.58 7.42
C LEU A 14 -25.03 32.57 6.73
N GLU A 15 -24.19 33.56 7.00
CA GLU A 15 -22.79 33.62 6.55
C GLU A 15 -22.00 32.42 7.08
N TRP A 16 -22.11 32.11 8.37
CA TRP A 16 -21.48 30.92 8.97
C TRP A 16 -22.03 29.61 8.41
N ALA A 17 -23.34 29.49 8.18
CA ALA A 17 -23.94 28.31 7.58
C ALA A 17 -23.42 28.06 6.15
N LEU A 18 -23.22 29.14 5.38
CA LEU A 18 -22.71 29.06 4.01
C LEU A 18 -21.22 28.68 4.00
N VAL A 19 -20.42 29.21 4.92
CA VAL A 19 -19.02 28.80 5.12
C VAL A 19 -18.93 27.33 5.53
N LEU A 20 -19.76 26.88 6.47
CA LEU A 20 -19.79 25.47 6.89
C LEU A 20 -20.20 24.53 5.76
N LEU A 21 -21.20 24.92 4.97
CA LEU A 21 -21.61 24.16 3.78
C LEU A 21 -20.47 24.04 2.77
N PHE A 22 -19.75 25.14 2.53
CA PHE A 22 -18.60 25.13 1.63
C PHE A 22 -17.48 24.20 2.14
N ILE A 23 -17.16 24.27 3.44
CA ILE A 23 -16.18 23.37 4.07
C ILE A 23 -16.62 21.92 3.91
N LEU A 24 -17.90 21.60 4.18
CA LEU A 24 -18.42 20.24 4.08
C LEU A 24 -18.28 19.67 2.65
N ILE A 25 -18.64 20.45 1.64
CA ILE A 25 -18.49 20.05 0.22
C ILE A 25 -17.02 19.83 -0.11
N MET A 26 -16.14 20.73 0.33
CA MET A 26 -14.71 20.61 0.07
C MET A 26 -14.08 19.41 0.76
N SER A 27 -14.43 19.16 2.02
CA SER A 27 -13.98 17.98 2.74
C SER A 27 -14.40 16.69 2.05
N GLY A 28 -15.65 16.59 1.56
CA GLY A 28 -16.10 15.42 0.80
C GLY A 28 -15.28 15.17 -0.46
N VAL A 29 -15.08 16.21 -1.29
CA VAL A 29 -14.29 16.09 -2.53
C VAL A 29 -12.82 15.74 -2.25
N VAL A 30 -12.23 16.30 -1.19
CA VAL A 30 -10.84 16.00 -0.82
C VAL A 30 -10.71 14.56 -0.32
N LEU A 31 -11.66 14.07 0.48
CA LEU A 31 -11.68 12.70 0.97
C LEU A 31 -11.80 11.70 -0.18
N ASP A 32 -12.77 11.87 -1.08
CA ASP A 32 -12.96 11.00 -2.25
C ASP A 32 -11.68 10.92 -3.12
N ARG A 33 -10.99 12.05 -3.29
CA ARG A 33 -9.74 12.11 -4.07
C ARG A 33 -8.58 11.46 -3.34
N TYR A 34 -8.54 11.57 -2.02
CA TYR A 34 -7.51 10.97 -1.18
C TYR A 34 -7.67 9.44 -1.17
N GLU A 35 -8.88 8.92 -0.96
CA GLU A 35 -9.18 7.49 -1.00
C GLU A 35 -8.81 6.89 -2.37
N ALA A 36 -9.18 7.56 -3.47
CA ALA A 36 -8.81 7.09 -4.81
C ALA A 36 -7.30 7.10 -5.08
N LEU A 37 -6.54 7.99 -4.44
CA LEU A 37 -5.07 8.01 -4.52
C LEU A 37 -4.45 6.90 -3.67
N GLU A 38 -5.01 6.65 -2.49
CA GLU A 38 -4.59 5.59 -1.58
C GLU A 38 -4.78 4.22 -2.23
N GLU A 39 -5.95 3.93 -2.80
CA GLU A 39 -6.22 2.68 -3.52
C GLU A 39 -5.21 2.43 -4.66
N ARG A 40 -4.94 3.46 -5.47
CA ARG A 40 -3.97 3.37 -6.59
C ARG A 40 -2.55 3.20 -6.09
N GLY A 41 -2.18 3.88 -5.01
CA GLY A 41 -0.89 3.75 -4.36
C GLY A 41 -0.67 2.32 -3.88
N LEU A 42 -1.64 1.78 -3.14
CA LEU A 42 -1.59 0.42 -2.60
C LEU A 42 -1.53 -0.64 -3.70
N ALA A 43 -2.32 -0.50 -4.77
CA ALA A 43 -2.26 -1.42 -5.92
C ALA A 43 -0.87 -1.40 -6.59
N THR A 44 -0.26 -0.22 -6.73
CA THR A 44 1.07 -0.07 -7.32
C THR A 44 2.15 -0.71 -6.45
N VAL A 45 2.05 -0.54 -5.12
CA VAL A 45 2.97 -1.15 -4.14
C VAL A 45 2.86 -2.66 -4.20
N ALA A 46 1.64 -3.21 -4.19
CA ALA A 46 1.43 -4.66 -4.26
C ALA A 46 2.01 -5.28 -5.54
N GLN A 47 1.84 -4.60 -6.70
CA GLN A 47 2.46 -5.04 -7.95
C GLN A 47 3.99 -5.01 -7.89
N HIS A 48 4.59 -3.99 -7.27
CA HIS A 48 6.04 -3.90 -7.12
C HIS A 48 6.58 -4.97 -6.18
N GLU A 49 5.93 -5.20 -5.04
CA GLU A 49 6.33 -6.26 -4.11
C GLU A 49 6.25 -7.64 -4.73
N HIS A 50 5.15 -7.94 -5.44
CA HIS A 50 4.99 -9.22 -6.12
C HIS A 50 6.13 -9.46 -7.12
N ARG A 51 6.47 -8.45 -7.94
CA ARG A 51 7.56 -8.53 -8.91
C ARG A 51 8.93 -8.69 -8.26
N LEU A 52 9.16 -8.00 -7.13
CA LEU A 52 10.40 -8.16 -6.36
C LEU A 52 10.52 -9.57 -5.78
N LEU A 53 9.42 -10.14 -5.29
CA LEU A 53 9.40 -11.49 -4.74
C LEU A 53 9.64 -12.54 -5.84
N GLU A 54 9.03 -12.37 -7.01
CA GLU A 54 9.26 -13.21 -8.18
C GLU A 54 10.75 -13.19 -8.61
N LEU A 55 11.34 -11.99 -8.72
CA LEU A 55 12.76 -11.85 -9.06
C LEU A 55 13.65 -12.57 -8.04
N ARG A 56 13.33 -12.47 -6.76
CA ARG A 56 14.07 -13.14 -5.69
C ARG A 56 13.98 -14.67 -5.80
N VAL A 57 12.80 -15.21 -6.08
CA VAL A 57 12.61 -16.66 -6.30
C VAL A 57 13.44 -17.13 -7.50
N GLN A 58 13.44 -16.37 -8.61
CA GLN A 58 14.26 -16.68 -9.78
C GLN A 58 15.75 -16.62 -9.47
N LEU A 59 16.20 -15.61 -8.72
CA LEU A 59 17.60 -15.48 -8.31
C LEU A 59 18.05 -16.64 -7.42
N HIS A 60 17.20 -17.07 -6.49
CA HIS A 60 17.48 -18.26 -5.68
C HIS A 60 17.70 -19.48 -6.57
N ARG A 61 16.83 -19.69 -7.57
CA ARG A 61 17.00 -20.76 -8.56
C ARG A 61 18.31 -20.65 -9.33
N TYR A 62 18.70 -19.45 -9.75
CA TYR A 62 19.97 -19.26 -10.44
C TYR A 62 21.19 -19.52 -9.54
N ARG A 63 21.09 -19.25 -8.24
CA ARG A 63 22.18 -19.42 -7.29
C ARG A 63 22.34 -20.85 -6.81
N HIS A 64 21.23 -21.54 -6.52
CA HIS A 64 21.23 -22.87 -5.92
C HIS A 64 20.90 -24.00 -6.92
N GLY A 65 20.40 -23.67 -8.11
CA GLY A 65 20.02 -24.62 -9.15
C GLY A 65 18.63 -25.24 -8.95
N GLU A 66 17.98 -24.97 -7.82
CA GLU A 66 16.66 -25.47 -7.44
C GLU A 66 15.74 -24.34 -7.00
N TRP A 67 14.43 -24.57 -7.09
CA TRP A 67 13.44 -23.63 -6.56
C TRP A 67 13.48 -23.63 -5.03
N PRO A 68 13.22 -22.48 -4.38
CA PRO A 68 13.16 -22.43 -2.93
C PRO A 68 12.01 -23.30 -2.40
N GLY A 69 12.19 -24.01 -1.29
CA GLY A 69 11.13 -24.81 -0.68
C GLY A 69 10.02 -23.94 -0.08
N SER A 70 10.33 -22.69 0.23
CA SER A 70 9.39 -21.71 0.76
C SER A 70 9.79 -20.27 0.43
N LEU A 71 8.82 -19.36 0.33
CA LEU A 71 9.10 -17.92 0.18
C LEU A 71 9.93 -17.35 1.34
N ARG A 72 9.88 -17.99 2.51
CA ARG A 72 10.63 -17.58 3.70
C ARG A 72 12.15 -17.73 3.51
N GLU A 73 12.59 -18.77 2.80
CA GLU A 73 14.01 -18.98 2.50
C GLU A 73 14.57 -17.80 1.69
N VAL A 74 13.79 -17.33 0.72
CA VAL A 74 14.18 -16.23 -0.16
C VAL A 74 14.17 -14.86 0.55
N LEU A 75 13.35 -14.70 1.59
CA LEU A 75 13.34 -13.50 2.44
C LEU A 75 14.46 -13.51 3.49
N GLY A 76 14.93 -14.70 3.87
CA GLY A 76 16.02 -14.91 4.83
C GLY A 76 17.40 -14.61 4.25
N GLU A 77 17.58 -14.74 2.94
CA GLU A 77 18.81 -14.38 2.24
C GLU A 77 19.07 -12.87 2.32
N ASP A 78 20.32 -12.49 2.60
CA ASP A 78 20.69 -11.09 2.86
C ASP A 78 20.57 -10.27 1.56
N PRO A 79 19.67 -9.27 1.48
CA PRO A 79 19.42 -8.52 0.24
C PRO A 79 20.62 -7.68 -0.21
N ARG A 80 21.64 -7.52 0.64
CA ARG A 80 22.89 -6.81 0.34
C ARG A 80 23.71 -7.46 -0.76
N ASP A 81 23.51 -8.75 -1.01
CA ASP A 81 24.15 -9.49 -2.11
C ASP A 81 23.43 -9.28 -3.46
N ILE A 82 22.22 -8.71 -3.45
CA ILE A 82 21.32 -8.81 -4.61
C ILE A 82 21.47 -7.62 -5.55
N ILE A 83 21.41 -6.38 -5.06
CA ILE A 83 21.70 -5.15 -5.83
C ILE A 83 22.12 -4.07 -4.83
N GLY A 84 23.26 -3.42 -5.06
CA GLY A 84 23.83 -2.42 -4.15
C GLY A 84 22.81 -1.44 -3.56
N GLY A 85 22.51 -1.62 -2.27
CA GLY A 85 22.09 -0.60 -1.31
C GLY A 85 20.78 0.17 -1.50
N ALA A 86 20.03 0.02 -2.60
CA ALA A 86 18.94 0.96 -2.92
C ALA A 86 17.52 0.48 -2.58
N LEU A 87 17.29 -0.83 -2.39
CA LEU A 87 16.00 -1.35 -1.95
C LEU A 87 16.24 -2.34 -0.82
N ASP A 88 15.99 -1.91 0.42
CA ASP A 88 15.91 -2.78 1.57
C ASP A 88 14.42 -3.00 1.90
N PRO A 89 13.75 -4.06 1.41
CA PRO A 89 12.34 -4.31 1.69
C PRO A 89 12.15 -4.94 3.07
N ARG A 90 13.24 -5.17 3.83
CA ARG A 90 13.21 -5.98 5.06
C ARG A 90 12.42 -5.40 6.21
N ARG A 91 12.03 -4.12 6.19
CA ARG A 91 11.41 -3.55 7.40
C ARG A 91 9.98 -4.02 7.63
N ASP A 92 9.21 -4.27 6.59
CA ASP A 92 7.75 -4.48 6.74
C ASP A 92 7.21 -5.70 5.96
N THR A 93 8.05 -6.69 5.62
CA THR A 93 7.51 -7.94 5.06
C THR A 93 6.71 -8.68 6.13
N LEU A 94 5.39 -8.56 6.05
CA LEU A 94 4.46 -9.15 7.01
C LEU A 94 4.43 -10.67 6.85
N VAL A 95 4.49 -11.38 7.98
CA VAL A 95 4.40 -12.84 8.02
C VAL A 95 3.28 -13.21 8.99
N ASP A 96 2.35 -14.05 8.55
CA ASP A 96 1.25 -14.58 9.38
C ASP A 96 1.79 -15.50 10.50
N ASP A 97 0.98 -15.78 11.51
CA ASP A 97 1.25 -16.72 12.61
C ASP A 97 1.62 -18.13 12.10
N ARG A 98 1.20 -18.45 10.87
CA ARG A 98 1.51 -19.70 10.15
C ARG A 98 2.80 -19.65 9.34
N GLY A 99 3.59 -18.57 9.46
CA GLY A 99 4.85 -18.39 8.74
C GLY A 99 4.68 -18.04 7.25
N ARG A 100 3.49 -17.62 6.82
CA ARG A 100 3.20 -17.29 5.41
C ARG A 100 3.49 -15.84 5.14
N VAL A 101 4.16 -15.57 4.02
CA VAL A 101 4.43 -14.20 3.57
C VAL A 101 3.12 -13.56 3.14
N LEU A 102 2.85 -12.38 3.69
CA LEU A 102 1.66 -11.59 3.39
C LEU A 102 2.00 -10.49 2.38
N ASP A 103 1.01 -10.14 1.58
CA ASP A 103 1.01 -8.93 0.76
C ASP A 103 0.79 -7.67 1.63
N PRO A 104 0.88 -6.46 1.05
CA PRO A 104 0.61 -5.21 1.78
C PRO A 104 -0.80 -5.11 2.36
N PHE A 105 -1.73 -5.95 1.91
CA PHE A 105 -3.12 -6.02 2.38
C PHE A 105 -3.34 -7.09 3.45
N GLY A 106 -2.28 -7.76 3.91
CA GLY A 106 -2.36 -8.82 4.93
C GLY A 106 -2.86 -10.16 4.39
N ARG A 107 -2.89 -10.36 3.07
CA ARG A 107 -3.31 -11.61 2.43
C ARG A 107 -2.10 -12.48 2.11
N PRO A 108 -2.18 -13.80 2.35
CA PRO A 108 -1.03 -14.67 2.12
C PRO A 108 -0.76 -14.87 0.63
N TYR A 109 0.49 -14.71 0.22
CA TYR A 109 0.94 -15.15 -1.10
C TYR A 109 0.79 -16.67 -1.24
N ARG A 110 0.44 -17.10 -2.45
CA ARG A 110 0.41 -18.52 -2.82
C ARG A 110 1.64 -18.82 -3.66
N TYR A 111 2.45 -19.74 -3.18
CA TYR A 111 3.68 -20.16 -3.80
C TYR A 111 3.68 -21.67 -3.99
N ASP A 112 4.07 -22.10 -5.17
CA ASP A 112 4.28 -23.50 -5.50
C ASP A 112 5.80 -23.79 -5.61
N PRO A 113 6.38 -24.58 -4.70
CA PRO A 113 7.81 -24.88 -4.71
C PRO A 113 8.24 -25.77 -5.88
N ASP A 114 7.34 -26.54 -6.49
CA ASP A 114 7.70 -27.46 -7.58
C ASP A 114 7.87 -26.70 -8.90
N SER A 115 7.01 -25.71 -9.14
CA SER A 115 7.02 -24.88 -10.35
C SER A 115 7.77 -23.56 -10.19
N GLY A 116 7.95 -23.10 -8.95
CA GLY A 116 8.44 -21.75 -8.64
C GLY A 116 7.40 -20.65 -8.88
N GLU A 117 6.14 -21.03 -9.17
CA GLU A 117 5.09 -20.09 -9.52
C GLU A 117 4.58 -19.34 -8.28
N LEU A 118 4.56 -18.01 -8.37
CA LEU A 118 3.98 -17.13 -7.39
C LEU A 118 2.66 -16.62 -7.93
N ALA A 119 1.54 -17.07 -7.36
CA ALA A 119 0.23 -16.56 -7.75
C ALA A 119 -0.08 -15.26 -7.00
N PRO A 120 -0.65 -14.24 -7.68
CA PRO A 120 -1.10 -13.05 -6.99
C PRO A 120 -2.23 -13.40 -6.00
N PRO A 121 -2.37 -12.61 -4.92
CA PRO A 121 -3.51 -12.71 -4.01
C PRO A 121 -4.81 -12.49 -4.81
N ARG A 122 -5.83 -13.30 -4.51
CA ARG A 122 -6.94 -13.67 -5.41
C ARG A 122 -7.89 -12.55 -5.88
N ASP A 123 -7.64 -11.27 -5.59
CA ASP A 123 -8.61 -10.20 -5.85
C ASP A 123 -7.96 -8.93 -6.46
N LEU A 124 -6.93 -9.08 -7.31
CA LEU A 124 -6.38 -8.00 -8.15
C LEU A 124 -6.90 -8.03 -9.60
N GLU A 125 -8.03 -8.70 -9.84
CA GLU A 125 -8.77 -8.66 -11.12
C GLU A 125 -9.85 -7.57 -11.14
#